data_AF-A0A962DAV7-F1
#
_entry.id   AF-A0A962DAV7-F1
#
_cell.length_a   1.000
_cell.length_b   1.000
_cell.length_c   1.000
_cell.angle_alpha   90.00
_cell.angle_beta   90.00
_cell.angle_gamma   90.00
#
_symmetry.space_group_name_H-M   'P 1'
#
loop_
_entity.id
_entity.type
_entity.pdbx_description
1 polymer ?
#
loop_
_entity_poly.entity_id
_entity_poly.type
_entity_poly.pdbx_seq_one_letter_code
_entity_poly.pdbx_strand_id
1 'polypeptide(L)'
;MSMKAMIPNNERPLLGPAEFDLSVPYRIDSAFDPAGDQPEAIRKLVEAAQSGLSDITLLGVTGSGKTFTMAHVIQKLARPALILAPNKTLAAQLYGEFKHFFPDNAVEYFVS
;
A
#
# COMPACT_ATOMS: atom_id res chain seq x y z
N MET A 1 16.01 -23.70 33.05
CA MET A 1 15.71 -22.76 31.94
C MET A 1 14.42 -23.27 31.29
N SER A 2 13.26 -22.68 31.62
CA SER A 2 11.97 -23.18 31.12
C SER A 2 11.57 -22.39 29.87
N MET A 3 11.48 -23.07 28.73
CA MET A 3 10.87 -22.49 27.53
C MET A 3 9.35 -22.47 27.73
N LYS A 4 8.75 -21.28 27.64
CA LYS A 4 7.30 -21.11 27.52
C LYS A 4 6.98 -21.02 26.03
N ALA A 5 6.09 -21.89 25.54
CA ALA A 5 5.44 -21.66 24.26
C ALA A 5 4.47 -20.48 24.39
N MET A 6 4.71 -19.41 23.65
CA MET A 6 3.76 -18.31 23.48
C MET A 6 2.75 -18.77 22.42
N ILE A 7 1.59 -19.27 22.85
CA ILE A 7 0.47 -19.49 21.95
C ILE A 7 0.00 -18.09 21.50
N PRO A 8 0.00 -17.77 20.19
CA PRO A 8 -0.54 -16.50 19.72
C PRO A 8 -2.00 -16.46 20.13
N ASN A 9 -2.36 -15.48 20.96
CA ASN A 9 -3.76 -15.25 21.29
C ASN A 9 -4.45 -14.83 19.99
N ASN A 10 -5.26 -15.72 19.40
CA ASN A 10 -6.07 -15.43 18.22
C ASN A 10 -7.30 -14.56 18.58
N GLU A 11 -7.31 -13.97 19.78
CA GLU A 11 -8.31 -13.03 20.29
C GLU A 11 -7.89 -11.56 20.16
N ARG A 12 -6.78 -11.23 19.48
CA ARG A 12 -6.65 -9.86 19.00
C ARG A 12 -7.74 -9.67 17.95
N PRO A 13 -8.73 -8.77 18.17
CA PRO A 13 -9.65 -8.45 17.11
C PRO A 13 -8.82 -8.04 15.89
N LEU A 14 -9.16 -8.55 14.70
CA LEU A 14 -8.70 -7.90 13.48
C LEU A 14 -9.06 -6.42 13.66
N LEU A 15 -8.05 -5.55 13.66
CA LEU A 15 -8.21 -4.14 13.97
C LEU A 15 -9.47 -3.62 13.27
N GLY A 16 -10.46 -3.23 14.06
CA GLY A 16 -11.66 -2.61 13.51
C GLY A 16 -11.28 -1.29 12.83
N PRO A 17 -12.14 -0.72 11.98
CA PRO A 17 -11.93 0.60 11.37
C PRO A 17 -11.61 1.74 12.37
N ALA A 18 -11.77 1.51 13.67
CA ALA A 18 -11.64 2.48 14.74
C ALA A 18 -10.20 2.80 15.19
N GLU A 19 -9.15 2.17 14.64
CA GLU A 19 -7.74 2.46 15.01
C GLU A 19 -6.93 3.22 13.95
N PHE A 20 -7.45 3.37 12.73
CA PHE A 20 -6.78 4.18 11.71
C PHE A 20 -7.39 5.58 11.68
N ASP A 21 -6.55 6.60 11.82
CA ASP A 21 -6.98 7.98 11.60
C ASP A 21 -7.22 8.22 10.10
N LEU A 22 -8.47 8.02 9.69
CA LEU A 22 -8.92 8.28 8.32
C LEU A 22 -9.29 9.76 8.10
N SER A 23 -9.10 10.63 9.09
CA SER A 23 -9.37 12.07 8.94
C SER A 23 -8.31 12.76 8.08
N VAL A 24 -7.10 12.19 8.01
CA VAL A 24 -6.03 12.68 7.14
C VAL A 24 -6.16 12.02 5.76
N PRO A 25 -6.51 12.77 4.71
CA PRO A 25 -6.58 12.22 3.37
C PRO A 25 -5.17 11.79 2.91
N TYR A 26 -5.10 10.67 2.19
CA TYR A 26 -3.88 10.33 1.46
C TYR A 26 -3.68 11.35 0.34
N ARG A 27 -2.50 11.96 0.30
CA ARG A 27 -2.17 12.97 -0.71
C ARG A 27 -0.79 12.70 -1.28
N ILE A 28 -0.75 12.44 -2.57
CA ILE A 28 0.47 12.31 -3.34
C ILE A 28 1.07 13.70 -3.53
N ASP A 29 2.34 13.84 -3.18
CA ASP A 29 3.21 14.93 -3.62
C ASP A 29 4.05 14.46 -4.82
N SER A 30 3.81 15.06 -5.97
CA SER A 30 4.48 14.73 -7.23
C SER A 30 4.37 15.90 -8.20
N ALA A 31 5.45 16.19 -8.93
CA ALA A 31 5.46 17.16 -10.02
C ALA A 31 4.90 16.57 -11.35
N PHE A 32 4.57 15.28 -11.36
CA PHE A 32 4.12 14.55 -12.54
C PHE A 32 2.73 13.96 -12.31
N ASP A 33 1.92 13.99 -13.37
CA ASP A 33 0.65 13.27 -13.43
C ASP A 33 0.83 11.86 -14.03
N PRO A 34 -0.09 10.91 -13.76
CA PRO A 34 -0.10 9.62 -14.44
C PRO A 34 -0.12 9.77 -15.96
N ALA A 35 0.75 9.03 -16.65
CA ALA A 35 0.91 9.11 -18.09
C ALA A 35 0.93 7.73 -18.76
N GLY A 36 0.81 7.70 -20.09
CA GLY A 36 0.73 6.46 -20.86
C GLY A 36 -0.47 5.61 -20.44
N ASP A 37 -0.24 4.34 -20.13
CA ASP A 37 -1.29 3.39 -19.72
C ASP A 37 -1.67 3.50 -18.23
N GLN A 38 -0.96 4.33 -17.44
CA GLN A 38 -1.19 4.43 -16.00
C GLN A 38 -2.61 4.91 -15.63
N PRO A 39 -3.19 5.95 -16.28
CA PRO A 39 -4.54 6.43 -15.92
C PRO A 39 -5.60 5.32 -16.03
N GLU A 40 -5.54 4.54 -17.10
CA GLU A 40 -6.48 3.44 -17.34
C GLU A 40 -6.25 2.26 -16.39
N ALA A 41 -4.99 1.93 -16.10
CA ALA A 41 -4.65 0.92 -15.10
C ALA A 41 -5.17 1.31 -13.70
N ILE A 42 -4.96 2.56 -13.28
CA ILE A 42 -5.46 3.09 -11.99
C ILE A 42 -6.98 2.97 -11.93
N ARG A 43 -7.68 3.40 -13.00
CA ARG A 43 -9.15 3.34 -13.06
C ARG A 43 -9.66 1.91 -12.87
N LYS A 44 -9.12 0.95 -13.64
CA LYS A 44 -9.52 -0.46 -13.56
C LYS A 44 -9.23 -1.10 -12.21
N LEU A 45 -8.07 -0.81 -11.62
CA LEU A 45 -7.71 -1.33 -10.30
C LEU A 45 -8.65 -0.81 -9.21
N VAL A 46 -8.99 0.49 -9.24
CA VAL A 46 -9.91 1.10 -8.28
C VAL A 46 -11.32 0.54 -8.43
N GLU A 47 -11.84 0.43 -9.65
CA GLU A 47 -13.17 -0.14 -9.93
C GLU A 47 -13.27 -1.59 -9.47
N ALA A 48 -12.26 -2.41 -9.81
CA ALA A 48 -12.18 -3.80 -9.38
C ALA A 48 -12.19 -3.91 -7.85
N ALA A 49 -11.36 -3.13 -7.15
CA ALA A 49 -11.31 -3.14 -5.69
C ALA A 49 -12.62 -2.66 -5.04
N GLN A 50 -13.27 -1.64 -5.61
CA GLN A 50 -14.56 -1.14 -5.13
C GLN A 50 -15.72 -2.12 -5.38
N SER A 51 -15.64 -2.92 -6.44
CA SER A 51 -16.61 -4.00 -6.71
C SER A 51 -16.48 -5.20 -5.77
N GLY A 52 -15.52 -5.19 -4.85
CA GLY A 52 -15.29 -6.26 -3.87
C GLY A 52 -14.40 -7.40 -4.36
N LEU A 53 -13.73 -7.24 -5.52
CA LEU A 53 -12.74 -8.22 -5.96
C LEU A 53 -11.52 -8.19 -5.03
N SER A 54 -11.16 -9.36 -4.51
CA SER A 54 -9.99 -9.54 -3.63
C SER A 54 -8.68 -9.67 -4.41
N ASP A 55 -8.72 -10.41 -5.52
CA ASP A 55 -7.53 -10.84 -6.27
C ASP A 55 -7.44 -10.09 -7.59
N ILE A 56 -6.58 -9.08 -7.64
CA ILE A 56 -6.42 -8.19 -8.79
C ILE A 56 -4.94 -8.12 -9.16
N THR A 57 -4.63 -8.31 -10.44
CA THR A 57 -3.25 -8.32 -10.94
C THR A 57 -2.97 -7.11 -11.83
N LEU A 58 -1.98 -6.30 -11.46
CA LEU A 58 -1.41 -5.27 -12.32
C LEU A 58 -0.28 -5.87 -13.17
N LEU A 59 -0.55 -6.16 -14.44
CA LEU A 59 0.47 -6.59 -15.39
C LEU A 59 1.20 -5.37 -15.96
N GLY A 60 2.41 -5.10 -15.45
CA GLY A 60 3.22 -3.96 -15.89
C GLY A 60 4.68 -4.33 -16.16
N VAL A 61 5.20 -3.88 -17.30
CA VAL A 61 6.62 -4.04 -17.66
C VAL A 61 7.55 -3.27 -16.72
N THR A 62 8.84 -3.59 -16.69
CA THR A 62 9.84 -2.83 -15.93
C THR A 62 9.91 -1.39 -16.44
N GLY A 63 10.04 -0.41 -15.54
CA GLY A 63 10.11 1.02 -15.90
C GLY A 63 8.76 1.71 -16.16
N SER A 64 7.63 0.98 -16.16
CA SER A 64 6.29 1.55 -16.38
C SER A 64 5.71 2.38 -15.22
N GLY A 65 6.45 2.53 -14.11
CA GLY A 65 6.00 3.29 -12.95
C GLY A 65 4.98 2.57 -12.05
N LYS A 66 5.10 1.23 -11.89
CA LYS A 66 4.16 0.44 -11.06
C LYS A 66 3.96 0.99 -9.64
N THR A 67 5.01 1.46 -8.97
CA THR A 67 4.88 2.07 -7.64
C THR A 67 3.99 3.31 -7.67
N PHE A 68 4.20 4.19 -8.66
CA PHE A 68 3.43 5.41 -8.81
C PHE A 68 1.95 5.12 -9.15
N THR A 69 1.71 4.14 -10.02
CA THR A 69 0.35 3.60 -10.28
C THR A 69 -0.31 3.15 -8.98
N MET A 70 0.38 2.34 -8.16
CA MET A 70 -0.18 1.84 -6.90
C MET A 70 -0.36 2.95 -5.85
N ALA A 71 0.49 3.97 -5.82
CA ALA A 71 0.28 5.15 -4.98
C ALA A 71 -1.05 5.84 -5.32
N HIS A 72 -1.34 6.07 -6.60
CA HIS A 72 -2.63 6.64 -7.02
C HIS A 72 -3.83 5.75 -6.67
N VAL A 73 -3.68 4.42 -6.73
CA VAL A 73 -4.71 3.48 -6.28
C VAL A 73 -4.96 3.63 -4.78
N ILE A 74 -3.91 3.67 -3.96
CA ILE A 74 -4.01 3.87 -2.50
C ILE A 74 -4.71 5.19 -2.19
N GLN A 75 -4.29 6.29 -2.83
CA GLN A 75 -4.92 7.60 -2.67
C GLN A 75 -6.42 7.57 -3.00
N LYS A 76 -6.80 6.97 -4.13
CA LYS A 76 -8.20 6.92 -4.60
C LYS A 76 -9.08 6.02 -3.74
N LEU A 77 -8.55 4.91 -3.25
CA LEU A 77 -9.30 4.00 -2.38
C LEU A 77 -9.44 4.54 -0.96
N ALA A 78 -8.53 5.42 -0.54
CA ALA A 78 -8.50 6.01 0.80
C ALA A 78 -8.54 4.94 1.92
N ARG A 79 -7.71 3.90 1.78
CA ARG A 79 -7.64 2.77 2.71
C ARG A 79 -6.19 2.54 3.15
N PRO A 80 -5.95 2.16 4.42
CA PRO A 80 -4.66 1.68 4.86
C PRO A 80 -4.19 0.52 3.97
N ALA A 81 -2.91 0.55 3.57
CA ALA A 81 -2.33 -0.41 2.65
C ALA A 81 -1.09 -1.08 3.27
N LEU A 82 -1.00 -2.40 3.11
CA LEU A 82 0.18 -3.19 3.45
C LEU A 82 0.90 -3.59 2.17
N ILE A 83 2.18 -3.25 2.06
CA ILE A 83 2.99 -3.56 0.89
C ILE A 83 4.00 -4.62 1.27
N LEU A 84 3.92 -5.78 0.61
CA LEU A 84 4.80 -6.91 0.84
C LEU A 84 5.88 -6.96 -0.23
N ALA A 85 7.14 -7.00 0.19
CA ALA A 85 8.29 -7.12 -0.69
C ALA A 85 9.04 -8.42 -0.39
N PRO A 86 9.63 -9.08 -1.41
CA PRO A 86 10.25 -10.40 -1.24
C PRO A 86 11.62 -10.35 -0.54
N ASN A 87 12.21 -9.17 -0.36
CA ASN A 87 13.50 -9.00 0.31
C ASN A 87 13.65 -7.59 0.91
N LYS A 88 14.64 -7.43 1.80
CA LYS A 88 14.90 -6.20 2.55
C LYS A 88 15.31 -5.02 1.65
N THR A 89 16.06 -5.29 0.57
CA THR A 89 16.50 -4.26 -0.38
C THR A 89 15.32 -3.62 -1.12
N LEU A 90 14.44 -4.43 -1.70
CA LEU A 90 13.23 -3.93 -2.36
C LEU A 90 12.26 -3.28 -1.37
N ALA A 91 12.16 -3.83 -0.15
CA ALA A 91 11.34 -3.22 0.90
C ALA A 91 11.83 -1.80 1.22
N ALA A 92 13.16 -1.60 1.37
CA ALA A 92 13.74 -0.29 1.65
C ALA A 92 13.55 0.68 0.46
N GLN A 93 13.70 0.20 -0.78
CA GLN A 93 13.44 1.01 -1.97
C GLN A 93 11.98 1.49 -2.02
N LEU A 94 11.02 0.57 -1.87
CA LEU A 94 9.60 0.90 -1.89
C LEU A 94 9.25 1.86 -0.75
N TYR A 95 9.79 1.64 0.45
CA TYR A 95 9.60 2.57 1.57
C TYR A 95 10.05 3.99 1.22
N GLY A 96 11.24 4.14 0.62
CA GLY A 96 11.73 5.45 0.17
C GLY A 96 10.82 6.09 -0.88
N GLU A 97 10.38 5.33 -1.89
CA GLU A 97 9.45 5.79 -2.92
C GLU A 97 8.11 6.25 -2.32
N PHE A 98 7.50 5.45 -1.43
CA PHE A 98 6.23 5.80 -0.78
C PHE A 98 6.36 6.96 0.20
N LYS A 99 7.48 7.08 0.94
CA LYS A 99 7.75 8.26 1.77
C LYS A 99 7.86 9.52 0.95
N HIS A 100 8.45 9.43 -0.24
CA HIS A 100 8.52 10.56 -1.16
C HIS A 100 7.14 10.93 -1.72
N PHE A 101 6.32 9.95 -2.12
CA PHE A 101 4.98 10.21 -2.63
C PHE A 101 4.03 10.72 -1.54
N PHE A 102 4.13 10.24 -0.30
CA PHE A 102 3.20 10.59 0.78
C PHE A 102 3.94 11.23 1.97
N PRO A 103 4.54 12.42 1.79
CA PRO A 103 5.34 13.05 2.84
C PRO A 103 4.50 13.43 4.08
N ASP A 104 3.21 13.68 3.89
CA ASP A 104 2.27 14.10 4.93
C ASP A 104 1.48 12.92 5.55
N ASN A 105 1.71 11.68 5.12
CA ASN A 105 1.03 10.51 5.66
C ASN A 105 1.98 9.54 6.38
N ALA A 106 1.42 8.71 7.26
CA ALA A 106 2.14 7.67 7.98
C ALA A 106 2.54 6.52 7.04
N VAL A 107 3.74 6.62 6.47
CA VAL A 107 4.41 5.51 5.76
C VAL A 107 5.39 4.85 6.72
N GLU A 108 5.24 3.56 7.02
CA GLU A 108 6.06 2.88 8.03
C GLU A 108 6.87 1.73 7.41
N TYR A 109 8.00 1.40 8.04
CA TYR A 109 8.88 0.33 7.60
C TYR A 109 8.98 -0.77 8.67
N PHE A 110 8.55 -1.99 8.32
CA PHE A 110 8.60 -3.14 9.22
C PHE A 110 9.29 -4.32 8.55
N VAL A 111 10.37 -4.82 9.15
CA VAL A 111 11.12 -6.01 8.72
C VAL A 111 11.48 -6.88 9.91
N SER A 112 11.42 -8.20 9.76
CA SER A 112 11.85 -9.18 10.76
C SER A 112 13.19 -9.84 10.45
#